data_AF-A0A2E2HAK8-F1
#
_entry.id   AF-A0A2E2HAK8-F1
#
_cell.length_a   1.000
_cell.length_b   1.000
_cell.length_c   1.000
_cell.angle_alpha   90.00
_cell.angle_beta   90.00
_cell.angle_gamma   90.00
#
_symmetry.space_group_name_H-M   'P 1'
#
loop_
_entity.id
_entity.type
_entity.pdbx_description
1 polymer ?
#
loop_
_entity_poly.entity_id
_entity_poly.type
_entity_poly.pdbx_seq_one_letter_code
_entity_poly.pdbx_strand_id
1 'polypeptide(L)'
;MAIEHSIWKVGNKPEKITPLKLDSEDFLEEQIAQDISILNDGWLLIGRQVLTSFNKYIDLLALDASGSLIIIELKRHKTPREVSAQALDYASWADELESNKIAEIYTDFAKKTGLKEPSLDNAFVGRFGTYLSSVDLNGSLQMVIVAAELDASTERIITYLNDKYDVPINAVFFKVFEDSGNRYLSRAWMIDPGETQENAATSSAGEKEPWNGEFYISFGVDHNRDWGDAVRYGFIGAGGGVWYTRTLNQLKEGDRVWVNNPGVGYLGVGVVTGTVVKATDFKVEGKTLSKLDTVVDYSQSFFTDNDDDHAEYIVPVRWIKTVSMQEAVSESGFFGNQNTVAKPKTKKWQHTVERLKALWGVK
;
A
#
# COMPACT_ATOMS: atom_id res chain seq x y z
N MET A 1 2.32 -19.56 12.64
CA MET A 1 2.93 -20.68 11.88
C MET A 1 4.02 -20.00 11.09
N ALA A 2 5.30 -20.20 11.43
CA ALA A 2 6.38 -19.39 10.88
C ALA A 2 6.31 -19.41 9.34
N ILE A 3 6.28 -18.23 8.72
CA ILE A 3 6.26 -18.12 7.27
C ILE A 3 7.63 -18.59 6.75
N GLU A 4 7.69 -19.85 6.33
CA GLU A 4 8.88 -20.41 5.70
C GLU A 4 8.82 -20.27 4.18
N HIS A 5 9.76 -19.51 3.62
CA HIS A 5 10.02 -19.49 2.19
C HIS A 5 11.43 -20.05 1.89
N SER A 6 11.57 -20.68 0.72
CA SER A 6 12.79 -21.31 0.21
C SER A 6 12.96 -20.95 -1.27
N ILE A 7 14.20 -20.89 -1.75
CA ILE A 7 14.51 -20.66 -3.17
C ILE A 7 15.10 -21.93 -3.77
N TRP A 8 14.73 -22.22 -5.02
CA TRP A 8 15.36 -23.24 -5.84
C TRP A 8 16.01 -22.60 -7.05
N LYS A 9 17.24 -23.02 -7.37
CA LYS A 9 17.85 -22.78 -8.67
C LYS A 9 17.18 -23.70 -9.68
N VAL A 10 16.56 -23.13 -10.70
CA VAL A 10 15.91 -23.89 -11.77
C VAL A 10 16.92 -24.18 -12.88
N GLY A 11 17.06 -25.46 -13.20
CA GLY A 11 17.91 -25.97 -14.28
C GLY A 11 17.41 -27.35 -14.71
N ASN A 12 18.30 -28.24 -15.17
CA ASN A 12 17.92 -29.61 -15.52
C ASN A 12 17.34 -30.39 -14.34
N LYS A 13 17.78 -30.08 -13.12
CA LYS A 13 17.22 -30.56 -11.85
C LYS A 13 17.09 -29.35 -10.91
N PRO A 14 15.92 -29.13 -10.28
CA PRO A 14 15.78 -28.08 -9.28
C PRO A 14 16.69 -28.34 -8.07
N GLU A 15 17.49 -27.34 -7.71
CA GLU A 15 18.42 -27.40 -6.58
C GLU A 15 18.01 -26.40 -5.50
N LYS A 16 17.73 -26.90 -4.29
CA LYS A 16 17.36 -26.03 -3.17
C LYS A 16 18.58 -25.23 -2.73
N ILE A 17 18.48 -23.91 -2.73
CA ILE A 17 19.54 -23.03 -2.24
C ILE A 17 19.48 -22.98 -0.72
N THR A 18 20.63 -23.13 -0.06
CA THR A 18 20.71 -23.11 1.40
C THR A 18 20.69 -21.65 1.89
N PRO A 19 19.85 -21.31 2.89
CA PRO A 19 19.89 -19.99 3.50
C PRO A 19 21.26 -19.72 4.13
N LEU A 20 21.82 -18.54 3.85
CA LEU A 20 22.97 -18.00 4.55
C LEU A 20 22.50 -17.33 5.84
N LYS A 21 23.13 -17.67 6.95
CA LYS A 21 22.92 -16.94 8.21
C LYS A 21 23.70 -15.63 8.13
N LEU A 22 23.01 -14.50 8.16
CA LEU A 22 23.65 -13.19 8.19
C LEU A 22 24.34 -12.96 9.54
N ASP A 23 25.53 -12.37 9.48
CA ASP A 23 26.35 -12.07 10.67
C ASP A 23 25.96 -10.75 11.36
N SER A 24 25.33 -9.78 10.66
CA SER A 24 24.89 -8.50 11.25
C SER A 24 23.55 -8.01 10.73
N GLU A 25 22.82 -7.28 11.59
CA GLU A 25 21.63 -6.48 11.21
C GLU A 25 22.04 -5.36 10.24
N ASP A 26 23.22 -4.78 10.44
CA ASP A 26 23.78 -3.70 9.64
C ASP A 26 23.81 -4.01 8.14
N PHE A 27 24.09 -5.26 7.74
CA PHE A 27 24.08 -5.63 6.33
C PHE A 27 22.68 -5.49 5.74
N LEU A 28 21.66 -6.00 6.43
CA LEU A 28 20.28 -5.92 5.95
C LEU A 28 19.77 -4.48 5.97
N GLU A 29 20.09 -3.73 7.02
CA GLU A 29 19.79 -2.30 7.11
C GLU A 29 20.40 -1.53 5.95
N GLU A 30 21.68 -1.78 5.63
CA GLU A 30 22.39 -1.13 4.53
C GLU A 30 21.73 -1.42 3.18
N GLN A 31 21.35 -2.67 2.92
CA GLN A 31 20.66 -3.02 1.68
C GLN A 31 19.29 -2.35 1.57
N ILE A 32 18.49 -2.35 2.63
CA ILE A 32 17.18 -1.68 2.65
C ILE A 32 17.34 -0.15 2.55
N ALA A 33 18.39 0.42 3.16
CA ALA A 33 18.65 1.85 3.07
C ALA A 33 19.06 2.29 1.66
N GLN A 34 19.75 1.41 0.92
CA GLN A 34 20.08 1.64 -0.49
C GLN A 34 18.86 1.53 -1.40
N ASP A 35 17.94 0.62 -1.09
CA ASP A 35 16.69 0.49 -1.84
C ASP A 35 15.51 0.05 -0.95
N ILE A 36 14.65 1.02 -0.61
CA ILE A 36 13.48 0.80 0.24
C ILE A 36 12.40 -0.06 -0.44
N SER A 37 12.47 -0.22 -1.78
CA SER A 37 11.61 -1.12 -2.57
C SER A 37 11.69 -2.58 -2.08
N ILE A 38 12.83 -2.93 -1.48
CA ILE A 38 13.05 -4.21 -0.81
C ILE A 38 11.95 -4.47 0.22
N LEU A 39 11.46 -3.45 0.92
CA LEU A 39 10.31 -3.56 1.82
C LEU A 39 9.01 -3.25 1.07
N ASN A 40 8.92 -2.06 0.48
CA ASN A 40 7.72 -1.58 -0.20
C ASN A 40 8.04 -0.49 -1.23
N ASP A 41 7.58 -0.70 -2.48
CA ASP A 41 7.74 0.24 -3.59
C ASP A 41 6.97 1.55 -3.40
N GLY A 42 5.99 1.58 -2.50
CA GLY A 42 5.21 2.77 -2.15
C GLY A 42 5.84 3.64 -1.07
N TRP A 43 7.08 3.37 -0.63
CA TRP A 43 7.74 4.13 0.42
C TRP A 43 8.86 5.03 -0.08
N LEU A 44 9.06 6.13 0.65
CA LEU A 44 10.17 7.07 0.56
C LEU A 44 10.96 6.98 1.87
N LEU A 45 12.22 6.53 1.82
CA LEU A 45 13.08 6.55 3.00
C LEU A 45 13.46 7.99 3.34
N ILE A 46 13.21 8.41 4.59
CA ILE A 46 13.47 9.76 5.06
C ILE A 46 14.49 9.84 6.20
N GLY A 47 14.84 8.73 6.84
CA GLY A 47 15.78 8.71 7.95
C GLY A 47 16.39 7.34 8.17
N ARG A 48 17.62 7.36 8.69
CA ARG A 48 18.37 6.17 9.11
C ARG A 48 19.03 6.46 10.45
N GLN A 49 18.94 5.53 11.40
CA GLN A 49 19.46 5.66 12.76
C GLN A 49 19.01 6.99 13.38
N VAL A 50 17.68 7.19 13.43
CA VAL A 50 17.04 8.44 13.88
C VAL A 50 16.99 8.48 15.40
N LEU A 51 17.66 9.46 15.99
CA LEU A 51 17.67 9.65 17.45
C LEU A 51 16.33 10.19 17.96
N THR A 52 15.73 9.46 18.89
CA THR A 52 14.52 9.84 19.62
C THR A 52 14.85 10.72 20.83
N SER A 53 13.85 11.43 21.37
CA SER A 53 14.02 12.21 22.62
C SER A 53 14.35 11.33 23.84
N PHE A 54 14.07 10.02 23.77
CA PHE A 54 14.38 9.03 24.80
C PHE A 54 15.79 8.42 24.66
N ASN A 55 16.65 9.03 23.84
CA ASN A 55 18.04 8.61 23.62
C ASN A 55 18.19 7.17 23.08
N LYS A 56 17.23 6.77 22.24
CA LYS A 56 17.25 5.52 21.46
C LYS A 56 17.19 5.83 19.96
N TYR A 57 17.57 4.87 19.13
CA TYR A 57 17.62 5.03 17.68
C TYR A 57 16.56 4.16 17.00
N ILE A 58 15.77 4.78 16.11
CA ILE A 58 14.95 4.06 15.13
C ILE A 58 15.86 3.68 13.96
N ASP A 59 15.86 2.41 13.56
CA ASP A 59 16.77 1.94 12.50
C ASP A 59 16.51 2.65 11.17
N LEU A 60 15.26 2.64 10.69
CA LEU A 60 14.84 3.34 9.47
C LEU A 60 13.48 4.03 9.67
N LEU A 61 13.31 5.18 9.01
CA LEU A 61 12.08 5.96 9.01
C LEU A 61 11.69 6.31 7.58
N ALA A 62 10.45 6.08 7.19
CA ALA A 62 9.96 6.30 5.83
C ALA A 62 8.61 7.03 5.81
N LEU A 63 8.22 7.54 4.64
CA LEU A 63 6.90 8.07 4.34
C LEU A 63 6.26 7.26 3.21
N ASP A 64 4.93 7.13 3.24
CA ASP A 64 4.16 6.71 2.07
C ASP A 64 3.56 7.93 1.34
N ALA A 65 2.87 7.66 0.23
CA ALA A 65 2.24 8.70 -0.58
C ALA A 65 1.15 9.49 0.16
N SER A 66 0.66 9.03 1.32
CA SER A 66 -0.34 9.73 2.14
C SER A 66 0.27 10.67 3.17
N GLY A 67 1.61 10.68 3.28
CA GLY A 67 2.30 11.35 4.37
C GLY A 67 2.28 10.56 5.68
N SER A 68 1.85 9.29 5.66
CA SER A 68 1.92 8.43 6.84
C SER A 68 3.36 8.08 7.16
N LEU A 69 3.70 8.06 8.44
CA LEU A 69 5.05 7.80 8.92
C LEU A 69 5.25 6.31 9.18
N ILE A 70 6.29 5.71 8.62
CA ILE A 70 6.58 4.29 8.77
C ILE A 70 7.86 4.12 9.58
N ILE A 71 7.71 3.56 10.77
CA ILE A 71 8.82 3.16 11.66
C ILE A 71 9.22 1.74 11.28
N ILE A 72 10.49 1.56 10.93
CA ILE A 72 11.03 0.28 10.50
C ILE A 72 12.14 -0.11 11.48
N GLU A 73 11.93 -1.22 12.18
CA GLU A 73 12.86 -1.74 13.17
C GLU A 73 13.40 -3.10 12.72
N LEU A 74 14.73 -3.23 12.62
CA LEU A 74 15.41 -4.44 12.20
C LEU A 74 15.83 -5.27 13.41
N LYS A 75 15.59 -6.59 13.35
CA LYS A 75 15.90 -7.51 14.45
C LYS A 75 16.40 -8.87 13.96
N ARG A 76 17.52 -9.31 14.51
CA ARG A 76 18.15 -10.62 14.25
C ARG A 76 17.64 -11.68 15.21
N HIS A 77 17.71 -11.42 16.52
CA HIS A 77 17.55 -12.44 17.57
C HIS A 77 16.88 -11.95 18.87
N LYS A 78 16.22 -10.79 18.89
CA LYS A 78 15.59 -10.30 20.14
C LYS A 78 14.44 -11.20 20.59
N THR A 79 14.19 -11.16 21.89
CA THR A 79 13.06 -11.86 22.50
C THR A 79 11.72 -11.20 22.16
N PRO A 80 10.63 -11.98 22.13
CA PRO A 80 9.34 -11.57 21.58
C PRO A 80 8.71 -10.28 22.11
N ARG A 81 8.96 -9.97 23.38
CA ARG A 81 8.31 -8.84 24.08
C ARG A 81 9.01 -7.52 23.81
N GLU A 82 10.32 -7.57 23.56
CA GLU A 82 11.13 -6.37 23.37
C GLU A 82 10.83 -5.72 22.03
N VAL A 83 10.54 -6.51 21.00
CA VAL A 83 10.33 -5.99 19.64
C VAL A 83 9.02 -5.20 19.54
N SER A 84 7.90 -5.76 20.00
CA SER A 84 6.63 -5.03 20.00
C SER A 84 6.65 -3.84 20.96
N ALA A 85 7.27 -3.96 22.14
CA ALA A 85 7.39 -2.86 23.08
C ALA A 85 8.25 -1.71 22.52
N GLN A 86 9.36 -2.02 21.86
CA GLN A 86 10.24 -1.03 21.24
C GLN A 86 9.55 -0.32 20.06
N ALA A 87 8.84 -1.07 19.22
CA ALA A 87 8.04 -0.48 18.13
C ALA A 87 6.99 0.49 18.67
N LEU A 88 6.29 0.11 19.75
CA LEU A 88 5.29 0.97 20.41
C LEU A 88 5.93 2.20 21.10
N ASP A 89 7.10 2.04 21.71
CA ASP A 89 7.88 3.13 22.30
C ASP A 89 8.24 4.17 21.21
N TYR A 90 8.71 3.71 20.06
CA TYR A 90 9.02 4.57 18.92
C TYR A 90 7.78 5.19 18.28
N ALA A 91 6.69 4.44 18.16
CA ALA A 91 5.41 4.97 17.71
C ALA A 91 4.93 6.12 18.60
N SER A 92 5.07 5.98 19.92
CA SER A 92 4.67 7.04 20.86
C SER A 92 5.49 8.33 20.70
N TRP A 93 6.77 8.22 20.37
CA TRP A 93 7.61 9.38 20.08
C TRP A 93 7.28 10.01 18.72
N ALA A 94 7.06 9.16 17.71
CA ALA A 94 6.82 9.58 16.34
C ALA A 94 5.45 10.25 16.15
N ASP A 95 4.45 9.86 16.94
CA ASP A 95 3.12 10.47 16.98
C ASP A 95 3.17 11.96 17.39
N GLU A 96 4.18 12.35 18.17
CA GLU A 96 4.40 13.74 18.60
C GLU A 96 5.22 14.58 17.60
N LEU A 97 5.65 14.00 16.46
CA LEU A 97 6.48 14.72 15.49
C LEU A 97 5.67 15.73 14.68
N GLU A 98 6.09 16.99 14.77
CA GLU A 98 5.61 18.04 13.88
C GLU A 98 6.29 17.97 12.49
N SER A 99 5.61 18.53 11.47
CA SER A 99 6.05 18.50 10.08
C SER A 99 7.44 19.10 9.85
N ASN A 100 7.78 20.17 10.57
CA ASN A 100 9.12 20.78 10.54
C ASN A 100 10.21 19.79 11.00
N LYS A 101 9.92 19.00 12.04
CA LYS A 101 10.87 18.04 12.58
C LYS A 101 11.11 16.88 11.63
N ILE A 102 10.06 16.43 10.92
CA ILE A 102 10.17 15.41 9.87
C ILE A 102 11.05 15.93 8.72
N ALA A 103 10.86 17.18 8.29
CA ALA A 103 11.70 17.80 7.27
C ALA A 103 13.16 17.96 7.72
N GLU A 104 13.42 18.27 9.00
CA GLU A 104 14.77 18.28 9.58
C GLU A 104 15.41 16.89 9.55
N ILE A 105 14.69 15.84 9.94
CA ILE A 105 15.16 14.44 9.89
C ILE A 105 15.60 14.10 8.46
N TYR A 106 14.78 14.43 7.46
CA TYR A 106 15.13 14.22 6.05
C TYR A 106 16.37 15.00 5.64
N THR A 107 16.44 16.29 6.00
CA THR A 107 17.56 17.16 5.63
C THR A 107 18.88 16.62 6.20
N ASP A 108 18.87 16.17 7.45
CA ASP A 108 20.05 15.59 8.09
C ASP A 108 20.42 14.24 7.48
N PHE A 109 19.43 13.42 7.14
CA PHE A 109 19.62 12.16 6.43
C PHE A 109 20.27 12.40 5.06
N ALA A 110 19.70 13.27 4.23
CA ALA A 110 20.19 13.61 2.90
C ALA A 110 21.64 14.14 2.94
N LYS A 111 21.98 14.96 3.94
CA LYS A 111 23.36 15.44 4.16
C LYS A 111 24.31 14.31 4.53
N LYS A 112 23.92 13.43 5.47
CA LYS A 112 24.76 12.31 5.94
C LYS A 112 25.03 11.29 4.85
N THR A 113 24.07 11.05 3.96
CA THR A 113 24.16 10.05 2.89
C THR A 113 24.58 10.63 1.53
N GLY A 114 24.65 11.96 1.41
CA GLY A 114 25.05 12.63 0.17
C GLY A 114 23.98 12.56 -0.93
N LEU A 115 22.70 12.55 -0.57
CA LEU A 115 21.60 12.60 -1.55
C LEU A 115 21.66 13.90 -2.36
N LYS A 116 21.36 13.79 -3.65
CA LYS A 116 21.33 14.95 -4.56
C LYS A 116 20.22 15.94 -4.23
N GLU A 117 19.10 15.45 -3.73
CA GLU A 117 17.94 16.24 -3.35
C GLU A 117 17.89 16.37 -1.83
N PRO A 118 18.15 17.56 -1.26
CA PRO A 118 18.09 17.78 0.20
C PRO A 118 16.72 18.24 0.70
N SER A 119 15.75 18.56 -0.17
CA SER A 119 14.40 18.99 0.20
C SER A 119 13.44 17.80 0.26
N LEU A 120 12.76 17.65 1.40
CA LEU A 120 11.74 16.62 1.56
C LEU A 120 10.59 16.81 0.56
N ASP A 121 10.13 18.04 0.34
CA ASP A 121 9.07 18.35 -0.62
C ASP A 121 9.41 17.86 -2.04
N ASN A 122 10.62 18.18 -2.52
CA ASN A 122 11.06 17.76 -3.85
C ASN A 122 11.23 16.24 -3.94
N ALA A 123 11.77 15.60 -2.89
CA ALA A 123 11.90 14.15 -2.83
C ALA A 123 10.54 13.46 -2.83
N PHE A 124 9.56 14.02 -2.12
CA PHE A 124 8.18 13.54 -2.07
C PHE A 124 7.50 13.67 -3.44
N VAL A 125 7.61 14.83 -4.09
CA VAL A 125 7.11 15.04 -5.47
C VAL A 125 7.80 14.09 -6.45
N GLY A 126 9.12 13.93 -6.35
CA GLY A 126 9.87 13.03 -7.21
C GLY A 126 9.48 11.56 -7.05
N ARG A 127 9.08 11.16 -5.84
CA ARG A 127 8.66 9.78 -5.54
C ARG A 127 7.21 9.49 -5.89
N PHE A 128 6.31 10.41 -5.57
CA PHE A 128 4.86 10.17 -5.60
C PHE A 128 4.11 11.00 -6.66
N GLY A 129 4.76 11.97 -7.29
CA GLY A 129 4.14 12.87 -8.28
C GLY A 129 3.16 13.89 -7.68
N THR A 130 3.04 13.94 -6.36
CA THR A 130 2.12 14.83 -5.62
C THR A 130 2.88 15.75 -4.68
N TYR A 131 2.33 16.92 -4.38
CA TYR A 131 2.93 17.86 -3.44
C TYR A 131 2.74 17.41 -1.99
N LEU A 132 3.78 17.51 -1.16
CA LEU A 132 3.70 17.20 0.27
C LEU A 132 2.65 18.05 1.00
N SER A 133 2.46 19.29 0.57
CA SER A 133 1.41 20.19 1.10
C SER A 133 -0.03 19.74 0.81
N SER A 134 -0.22 18.77 -0.09
CA SER A 134 -1.54 18.22 -0.40
C SER A 134 -1.93 17.02 0.47
N VAL A 135 -1.03 16.57 1.35
CA VAL A 135 -1.25 15.41 2.22
C VAL A 135 -1.13 15.81 3.69
N ASP A 136 -1.73 14.99 4.56
CA ASP A 136 -1.68 15.17 6.01
C ASP A 136 -0.43 14.47 6.56
N LEU A 137 0.68 15.21 6.61
CA LEU A 137 1.96 14.66 7.05
C LEU A 137 1.90 14.26 8.52
N ASN A 138 2.25 13.01 8.81
CA ASN A 138 2.12 12.37 10.12
C ASN A 138 0.67 12.19 10.61
N GLY A 139 -0.33 12.24 9.72
CA GLY A 139 -1.72 11.98 10.08
C GLY A 139 -2.02 10.51 10.43
N SER A 140 -1.12 9.59 10.08
CA SER A 140 -1.15 8.20 10.54
C SER A 140 0.25 7.60 10.62
N LEU A 141 0.40 6.51 11.37
CA LEU A 141 1.67 5.86 11.64
C LEU A 141 1.60 4.35 11.37
N GLN A 142 2.70 3.76 10.93
CA GLN A 142 2.87 2.32 10.79
C GLN A 142 4.15 1.86 11.49
N MET A 143 4.09 0.67 12.09
CA MET A 143 5.22 -0.03 12.71
C MET A 143 5.53 -1.30 11.93
N VAL A 144 6.75 -1.42 11.45
CA VAL A 144 7.19 -2.52 10.61
C VAL A 144 8.41 -3.17 11.26
N ILE A 145 8.24 -4.43 11.64
CA ILE A 145 9.31 -5.24 12.20
C ILE A 145 9.96 -6.05 11.09
N VAL A 146 11.24 -5.84 10.86
CA VAL A 146 12.03 -6.58 9.88
C VAL A 146 12.85 -7.63 10.61
N ALA A 147 12.60 -8.91 10.34
CA ALA A 147 13.30 -9.98 11.05
C ALA A 147 13.66 -11.17 10.15
N ALA A 148 14.71 -11.91 10.52
CA ALA A 148 15.03 -13.18 9.86
C ALA A 148 14.03 -14.28 10.23
N GLU A 149 13.56 -14.23 11.47
CA GLU A 149 12.57 -15.14 12.06
C GLU A 149 11.82 -14.42 13.18
N LEU A 150 10.58 -14.82 13.43
CA LEU A 150 9.81 -14.43 14.60
C LEU A 150 9.39 -15.68 15.34
N ASP A 151 9.42 -15.60 16.67
CA ASP A 151 8.81 -16.64 17.49
C ASP A 151 7.28 -16.53 17.48
N ALA A 152 6.62 -17.62 17.85
CA ALA A 152 5.16 -17.72 17.88
C ALA A 152 4.47 -16.70 18.81
N SER A 153 5.17 -16.19 19.83
CA SER A 153 4.59 -15.20 20.73
C SER A 153 4.66 -13.77 20.18
N THR A 154 5.69 -13.41 19.40
CA THR A 154 5.70 -12.16 18.64
C THR A 154 4.60 -12.16 17.59
N GLU A 155 4.48 -13.25 16.81
CA GLU A 155 3.38 -13.42 15.85
C GLU A 155 2.04 -13.21 16.54
N ARG A 156 1.80 -13.89 17.67
CA ARG A 156 0.55 -13.75 18.43
C ARG A 156 0.29 -12.31 18.89
N ILE A 157 1.32 -11.58 19.33
CA ILE A 157 1.16 -10.18 19.78
C ILE A 157 0.82 -9.28 18.60
N ILE A 158 1.56 -9.38 17.50
CA ILE A 158 1.31 -8.58 16.28
C ILE A 158 -0.11 -8.85 15.75
N THR A 159 -0.49 -10.12 15.59
CA THR A 159 -1.84 -10.49 15.15
C THR A 159 -2.90 -9.97 16.12
N TYR A 160 -2.69 -10.07 17.43
CA TYR A 160 -3.66 -9.56 18.40
C TYR A 160 -3.83 -8.04 18.31
N LEU A 161 -2.74 -7.30 18.22
CA LEU A 161 -2.75 -5.84 18.11
C LEU A 161 -3.40 -5.40 16.79
N ASN A 162 -3.04 -6.04 15.69
CA ASN A 162 -3.57 -5.77 14.35
C ASN A 162 -5.07 -6.15 14.26
N ASP A 163 -5.45 -7.41 14.53
CA ASP A 163 -6.82 -7.90 14.34
C ASP A 163 -7.85 -7.35 15.33
N LYS A 164 -7.43 -7.08 16.59
CA LYS A 164 -8.37 -6.70 17.66
C LYS A 164 -8.43 -5.21 17.92
N TYR A 165 -7.35 -4.49 17.64
CA TYR A 165 -7.27 -3.07 17.95
C TYR A 165 -6.95 -2.21 16.72
N ASP A 166 -6.77 -2.82 15.54
CA ASP A 166 -6.33 -2.17 14.30
C ASP A 166 -5.06 -1.34 14.56
N VAL A 167 -4.18 -1.82 15.44
CA VAL A 167 -2.86 -1.21 15.63
C VAL A 167 -2.05 -1.51 14.36
N PRO A 168 -1.50 -0.49 13.70
CA PRO A 168 -0.81 -0.64 12.42
C PRO A 168 0.60 -1.19 12.59
N ILE A 169 0.69 -2.37 13.19
CA ILE A 169 1.91 -3.13 13.37
C ILE A 169 1.90 -4.35 12.45
N ASN A 170 3.02 -4.58 11.78
CA ASN A 170 3.22 -5.73 10.91
C ASN A 170 4.69 -6.18 10.97
N ALA A 171 4.96 -7.36 10.41
CA ALA A 171 6.30 -7.89 10.28
C ALA A 171 6.58 -8.37 8.87
N VAL A 172 7.84 -8.29 8.50
CA VAL A 172 8.39 -8.82 7.25
C VAL A 172 9.58 -9.72 7.57
N PHE A 173 9.53 -10.92 7.02
CA PHE A 173 10.52 -11.97 7.19
C PHE A 173 11.51 -11.94 6.06
N PHE A 174 12.80 -12.00 6.35
CA PHE A 174 13.85 -12.03 5.36
C PHE A 174 14.72 -13.28 5.44
N LYS A 175 15.11 -13.80 4.28
CA LYS A 175 16.16 -14.81 4.16
C LYS A 175 17.16 -14.42 3.10
N VAL A 176 18.44 -14.56 3.42
CA VAL A 176 19.52 -14.45 2.45
C VAL A 176 19.92 -15.83 2.01
N PHE A 177 20.16 -15.99 0.71
CA PHE A 177 20.60 -17.23 0.08
C PHE A 177 21.89 -16.97 -0.67
N GLU A 178 22.78 -17.95 -0.73
CA GLU A 178 24.01 -17.85 -1.50
C GLU A 178 24.10 -19.00 -2.51
N ASP A 179 24.37 -18.68 -3.77
CA ASP A 179 24.69 -19.65 -4.81
C ASP A 179 25.85 -19.12 -5.66
N SER A 180 26.92 -19.91 -5.74
CA SER A 180 28.06 -19.66 -6.63
C SER A 180 28.67 -18.25 -6.48
N GLY A 181 28.70 -17.73 -5.24
CA GLY A 181 29.21 -16.39 -4.91
C GLY A 181 28.19 -15.25 -5.08
N ASN A 182 27.01 -15.52 -5.65
CA ASN A 182 25.91 -14.56 -5.70
C ASN A 182 25.05 -14.66 -4.45
N ARG A 183 24.57 -13.51 -3.97
CA ARG A 183 23.64 -13.43 -2.83
C ARG A 183 22.27 -13.00 -3.31
N TYR A 184 21.25 -13.65 -2.76
CA TYR A 184 19.84 -13.38 -3.07
C TYR A 184 19.11 -13.06 -1.77
N LEU A 185 18.22 -12.08 -1.82
CA LEU A 185 17.35 -11.72 -0.72
C LEU A 185 15.92 -12.15 -1.05
N SER A 186 15.27 -12.85 -0.14
CA SER A 186 13.84 -13.16 -0.21
C SER A 186 13.13 -12.53 0.97
N ARG A 187 11.88 -12.11 0.74
CA ARG A 187 11.01 -11.58 1.79
C ARG A 187 9.62 -12.18 1.77
N ALA A 188 8.97 -12.21 2.93
CA ALA A 188 7.56 -12.49 3.05
C ALA A 188 6.92 -11.63 4.14
N TRP A 189 5.74 -11.08 3.86
CA TRP A 189 4.97 -10.30 4.83
C TRP A 189 4.16 -11.22 5.75
N MET A 190 4.06 -10.87 7.03
CA MET A 190 3.23 -11.58 8.01
C MET A 190 1.74 -11.33 7.76
N ILE A 191 1.37 -10.06 7.65
CA ILE A 191 0.03 -9.59 7.29
C ILE A 191 0.17 -8.85 5.96
N ASP A 192 -0.86 -8.89 5.11
CA ASP A 192 -0.85 -8.12 3.86
C ASP A 192 -0.56 -6.64 4.17
N PRO A 193 0.48 -6.02 3.58
CA PRO A 193 0.81 -4.63 3.88
C PRO A 193 -0.33 -3.66 3.53
N GLY A 194 -1.21 -4.01 2.57
CA GLY A 194 -2.42 -3.23 2.29
C GLY A 194 -3.41 -3.20 3.46
N GLU A 195 -3.60 -4.34 4.16
CA GLU A 195 -4.44 -4.41 5.36
C GLU A 195 -3.86 -3.58 6.52
N THR A 196 -2.53 -3.57 6.67
CA THR A 196 -1.87 -2.80 7.74
C THR A 196 -2.00 -1.29 7.52
N GLN A 197 -1.92 -0.83 6.27
CA GLN A 197 -2.14 0.58 5.94
C GLN A 197 -3.61 0.99 6.14
N GLU A 198 -4.58 0.12 5.85
CA GLU A 198 -5.98 0.38 6.20
C GLU A 198 -6.17 0.55 7.71
N ASN A 199 -5.50 -0.29 8.51
CA ASN A 199 -5.50 -0.15 9.96
C ASN A 199 -4.88 1.18 10.40
N ALA A 200 -3.76 1.60 9.78
CA ALA A 200 -3.13 2.89 10.07
C ALA A 200 -4.10 4.05 9.83
N ALA A 201 -4.76 4.07 8.67
CA ALA A 201 -5.75 5.08 8.30
C ALA A 201 -7.01 5.09 9.19
N THR A 202 -7.29 4.02 9.93
CA THR A 202 -8.46 3.90 10.83
C THR A 202 -8.11 4.07 12.31
N SER A 203 -6.83 3.98 12.66
CA SER A 203 -6.31 4.07 14.03
C SER A 203 -6.22 5.51 14.56
N SER A 204 -6.30 6.51 13.67
CA SER A 204 -6.42 7.93 14.00
C SER A 204 -7.80 8.25 14.63
N ALA A 205 -7.87 8.17 15.96
CA ALA A 205 -8.84 8.76 16.90
C ALA A 205 -10.35 8.82 16.54
N GLY A 206 -10.83 8.04 15.57
CA GLY A 206 -12.23 8.00 15.15
C GLY A 206 -13.00 6.83 15.77
N GLU A 207 -14.23 7.07 16.23
CA GLU A 207 -15.14 6.01 16.67
C GLU A 207 -15.40 5.02 15.52
N LYS A 208 -15.03 3.74 15.73
CA LYS A 208 -15.16 2.64 14.76
C LYS A 208 -16.60 2.13 14.68
N GLU A 209 -17.08 1.83 13.48
CA GLU A 209 -18.37 1.17 13.24
C GLU A 209 -18.20 -0.18 12.53
N PRO A 210 -19.16 -1.12 12.63
CA PRO A 210 -19.15 -2.34 11.83
C PRO A 210 -19.08 -2.02 10.34
N TRP A 211 -18.32 -2.80 9.56
CA TRP A 211 -18.28 -2.63 8.10
C TRP A 211 -19.68 -2.77 7.50
N ASN A 212 -20.05 -1.82 6.65
CA ASN A 212 -21.40 -1.71 6.10
C ASN A 212 -21.67 -2.57 4.86
N GLY A 213 -20.70 -3.41 4.45
CA GLY A 213 -20.83 -4.30 3.31
C GLY A 213 -20.49 -3.66 1.95
N GLU A 214 -20.01 -2.42 1.94
CA GLU A 214 -19.74 -1.68 0.70
C GLU A 214 -18.26 -1.29 0.62
N PHE A 215 -17.69 -1.37 -0.59
CA PHE A 215 -16.27 -1.12 -0.87
C PHE A 215 -16.03 0.27 -1.43
N TYR A 216 -14.91 0.86 -1.06
CA TYR A 216 -14.38 2.07 -1.67
C TYR A 216 -13.41 1.68 -2.80
N ILE A 217 -13.49 2.39 -3.93
CA ILE A 217 -12.56 2.26 -5.05
C ILE A 217 -11.92 3.61 -5.38
N SER A 218 -10.59 3.66 -5.40
CA SER A 218 -9.83 4.76 -5.97
C SER A 218 -9.52 4.46 -7.44
N PHE A 219 -10.17 5.17 -8.37
CA PHE A 219 -10.06 4.87 -9.81
C PHE A 219 -8.78 5.44 -10.44
N GLY A 220 -8.47 6.72 -10.16
CA GLY A 220 -7.28 7.38 -10.69
C GLY A 220 -7.27 7.50 -12.22
N VAL A 221 -8.08 8.40 -12.77
CA VAL A 221 -8.05 8.77 -14.20
C VAL A 221 -6.69 9.35 -14.55
N ASP A 222 -6.10 8.85 -15.63
CA ASP A 222 -4.87 9.35 -16.22
C ASP A 222 -4.89 9.17 -17.76
N HIS A 223 -3.72 9.29 -18.39
CA HIS A 223 -3.59 9.15 -19.85
C HIS A 223 -3.85 7.72 -20.37
N ASN A 224 -3.77 6.70 -19.50
CA ASN A 224 -3.99 5.29 -19.81
C ASN A 224 -5.30 4.76 -19.19
N ARG A 225 -6.05 5.56 -18.43
CA ARG A 225 -7.30 5.14 -17.80
C ARG A 225 -8.37 6.20 -17.93
N ASP A 226 -9.40 5.92 -18.72
CA ASP A 226 -10.54 6.80 -18.95
C ASP A 226 -11.81 6.32 -18.23
N TRP A 227 -12.53 7.26 -17.61
CA TRP A 227 -13.78 6.97 -16.91
C TRP A 227 -14.93 6.66 -17.87
N GLY A 228 -15.00 7.31 -19.04
CA GLY A 228 -16.03 7.05 -20.05
C GLY A 228 -15.97 5.63 -20.58
N ASP A 229 -14.77 5.11 -20.85
CA ASP A 229 -14.54 3.72 -21.22
C ASP A 229 -15.00 2.75 -20.13
N ALA A 230 -14.64 3.00 -18.87
CA ALA A 230 -15.06 2.22 -17.71
C ALA A 230 -16.58 2.18 -17.54
N VAL A 231 -17.26 3.31 -17.76
CA VAL A 231 -18.73 3.41 -17.75
C VAL A 231 -19.33 2.62 -18.91
N ARG A 232 -18.84 2.83 -20.13
CA ARG A 232 -19.40 2.25 -21.37
C ARG A 232 -19.25 0.73 -21.39
N TYR A 233 -18.13 0.22 -20.93
CA TYR A 233 -17.77 -1.20 -21.03
C TYR A 233 -17.88 -1.96 -19.71
N GLY A 234 -18.24 -1.28 -18.61
CA GLY A 234 -18.63 -1.91 -17.36
C GLY A 234 -17.45 -2.51 -16.60
N PHE A 235 -16.52 -1.65 -16.16
CA PHE A 235 -15.37 -2.12 -15.42
C PHE A 235 -14.73 -1.07 -14.51
N ILE A 236 -13.92 -1.51 -13.55
CA ILE A 236 -12.93 -0.68 -12.84
C ILE A 236 -11.52 -1.20 -13.15
N GLY A 237 -10.55 -0.30 -13.29
CA GLY A 237 -9.17 -0.64 -13.62
C GLY A 237 -8.18 -0.17 -12.57
N ALA A 238 -7.09 -0.91 -12.40
CA ALA A 238 -5.91 -0.50 -11.65
C ALA A 238 -4.63 -1.16 -12.22
N GLY A 239 -3.49 -0.48 -12.07
CA GLY A 239 -2.21 -0.88 -12.64
C GLY A 239 -1.09 -0.01 -12.08
N GLY A 240 0.10 -0.11 -12.67
CA GLY A 240 1.28 0.64 -12.21
C GLY A 240 2.08 -0.03 -11.10
N GLY A 241 1.90 -1.34 -10.91
CA GLY A 241 2.63 -2.17 -9.94
C GLY A 241 1.73 -3.08 -9.11
N VAL A 242 2.30 -4.17 -8.59
CA VAL A 242 1.63 -5.17 -7.73
C VAL A 242 0.87 -4.53 -6.58
N TRP A 243 1.40 -3.44 -6.03
CA TRP A 243 0.79 -2.69 -4.94
C TRP A 243 -0.65 -2.24 -5.26
N TYR A 244 -0.86 -1.63 -6.43
CA TYR A 244 -2.17 -1.09 -6.81
C TYR A 244 -3.14 -2.22 -7.20
N THR A 245 -2.63 -3.26 -7.85
CA THR A 245 -3.46 -4.34 -8.41
C THR A 245 -3.86 -5.37 -7.36
N ARG A 246 -3.05 -5.57 -6.31
CA ARG A 246 -3.29 -6.60 -5.29
C ARG A 246 -4.60 -6.41 -4.53
N THR A 247 -4.98 -5.17 -4.22
CA THR A 247 -6.21 -4.87 -3.48
C THR A 247 -7.48 -5.20 -4.27
N LEU A 248 -7.40 -5.28 -5.61
CA LEU A 248 -8.53 -5.75 -6.45
C LEU A 248 -8.99 -7.17 -6.09
N ASN A 249 -8.10 -8.02 -5.56
CA ASN A 249 -8.43 -9.39 -5.15
C ASN A 249 -9.36 -9.45 -3.93
N GLN A 250 -9.60 -8.34 -3.23
CA GLN A 250 -10.59 -8.27 -2.16
C GLN A 250 -12.03 -8.39 -2.70
N LEU A 251 -12.25 -8.02 -3.97
CA LEU A 251 -13.56 -7.96 -4.59
C LEU A 251 -14.02 -9.34 -5.08
N LYS A 252 -15.29 -9.62 -4.84
CA LYS A 252 -15.99 -10.82 -5.29
C LYS A 252 -17.26 -10.45 -6.02
N GLU A 253 -17.73 -11.36 -6.87
CA GLU A 253 -19.01 -11.20 -7.55
C GLU A 253 -20.14 -10.93 -6.54
N GLY A 254 -20.93 -9.89 -6.80
CA GLY A 254 -21.99 -9.41 -5.92
C GLY A 254 -21.57 -8.27 -4.98
N ASP A 255 -20.27 -8.00 -4.81
CA ASP A 255 -19.81 -6.89 -3.98
C ASP A 255 -20.19 -5.54 -4.59
N ARG A 256 -20.62 -4.61 -3.73
CA ARG A 256 -20.97 -3.25 -4.12
C ARG A 256 -19.77 -2.33 -3.96
N VAL A 257 -19.46 -1.58 -5.01
CA VAL A 257 -18.29 -0.69 -5.09
C VAL A 257 -18.71 0.75 -5.35
N TRP A 258 -18.15 1.70 -4.59
CA TRP A 258 -18.27 3.14 -4.84
C TRP A 258 -16.96 3.69 -5.35
N VAL A 259 -17.02 4.38 -6.48
CA VAL A 259 -15.84 4.80 -7.21
C VAL A 259 -15.59 6.27 -6.99
N ASN A 260 -14.42 6.59 -6.47
CA ASN A 260 -13.90 7.93 -6.29
C ASN A 260 -12.69 8.14 -7.18
N ASN A 261 -12.62 9.31 -7.83
CA ASN A 261 -11.39 9.76 -8.46
C ASN A 261 -10.66 10.74 -7.52
N PRO A 262 -9.42 10.42 -7.10
CA PRO A 262 -8.63 11.31 -6.24
C PRO A 262 -8.56 12.75 -6.76
N GLY A 263 -8.71 13.72 -5.86
CA GLY A 263 -8.72 15.15 -6.19
C GLY A 263 -9.98 15.66 -6.91
N VAL A 264 -10.92 14.77 -7.28
CA VAL A 264 -12.14 15.14 -8.02
C VAL A 264 -13.40 14.80 -7.23
N GLY A 265 -13.59 13.54 -6.84
CA GLY A 265 -14.76 13.09 -6.07
C GLY A 265 -15.36 11.77 -6.56
N TYR A 266 -16.53 11.42 -6.02
CA TYR A 266 -17.24 10.19 -6.32
C TYR A 266 -17.97 10.27 -7.66
N LEU A 267 -17.74 9.27 -8.50
CA LEU A 267 -18.18 9.18 -9.89
C LEU A 267 -19.28 8.14 -10.13
N GLY A 268 -19.39 7.12 -9.28
CA GLY A 268 -20.41 6.11 -9.47
C GLY A 268 -20.45 5.02 -8.42
N VAL A 269 -21.46 4.18 -8.54
CA VAL A 269 -21.66 2.96 -7.75
C VAL A 269 -22.07 1.82 -8.66
N GLY A 270 -21.49 0.65 -8.43
CA GLY A 270 -21.72 -0.55 -9.23
C GLY A 270 -21.65 -1.82 -8.40
N VAL A 271 -21.95 -2.94 -9.06
CA VAL A 271 -21.83 -4.28 -8.50
C VAL A 271 -20.82 -5.07 -9.30
N VAL A 272 -19.87 -5.72 -8.63
CA VAL A 272 -18.87 -6.58 -9.24
C VAL A 272 -19.55 -7.79 -9.88
N THR A 273 -19.22 -8.08 -11.14
CA THR A 273 -19.84 -9.17 -11.93
C THR A 273 -18.86 -10.29 -12.31
N GLY A 274 -17.60 -10.19 -11.89
CA GLY A 274 -16.60 -11.20 -12.19
C GLY A 274 -15.32 -10.99 -11.39
N THR A 275 -14.38 -11.93 -11.55
CA THR A 275 -13.06 -11.84 -10.92
C THR A 275 -12.16 -10.83 -11.62
N VAL A 276 -11.10 -10.41 -10.94
CA VAL A 276 -10.04 -9.62 -11.55
C VAL A 276 -9.40 -10.38 -12.72
N VAL A 277 -9.15 -9.68 -13.82
CA VAL A 277 -8.49 -10.19 -15.04
C VAL A 277 -7.54 -9.13 -15.59
N LYS A 278 -6.56 -9.51 -16.41
CA LYS A 278 -5.75 -8.52 -17.13
C LYS A 278 -6.61 -7.75 -18.13
N ALA A 279 -6.26 -6.49 -18.40
CA ALA A 279 -6.96 -5.66 -19.37
C ALA A 279 -7.01 -6.30 -20.78
N THR A 280 -5.96 -7.03 -21.17
CA THR A 280 -5.87 -7.77 -22.43
C THR A 280 -6.81 -8.97 -22.51
N ASP A 281 -7.20 -9.52 -21.36
CA ASP A 281 -8.09 -10.68 -21.25
C ASP A 281 -9.55 -10.29 -20.99
N PHE A 282 -9.79 -9.04 -20.56
CA PHE A 282 -11.14 -8.52 -20.35
C PHE A 282 -11.90 -8.46 -21.67
N LYS A 283 -13.11 -9.02 -21.69
CA LYS A 283 -13.94 -9.15 -22.89
C LYS A 283 -15.34 -8.62 -22.65
N VAL A 284 -15.82 -7.81 -23.58
CA VAL A 284 -17.22 -7.37 -23.69
C VAL A 284 -17.78 -7.95 -24.97
N GLU A 285 -18.86 -8.74 -24.87
CA GLU A 285 -19.48 -9.41 -26.02
C GLU A 285 -18.48 -10.23 -26.88
N GLY A 286 -17.48 -10.82 -26.22
CA GLY A 286 -16.43 -11.63 -26.86
C GLY A 286 -15.27 -10.83 -27.51
N LYS A 287 -15.30 -9.49 -27.43
CA LYS A 287 -14.22 -8.62 -27.93
C LYS A 287 -13.39 -8.06 -26.78
N THR A 288 -12.07 -8.02 -26.97
CA THR A 288 -11.13 -7.35 -26.06
C THR A 288 -11.24 -5.84 -26.17
N LEU A 289 -10.81 -5.08 -25.16
CA LEU A 289 -10.84 -3.61 -25.18
C LEU A 289 -10.16 -3.01 -26.42
N SER A 290 -9.04 -3.59 -26.85
CA SER A 290 -8.32 -3.19 -28.08
C SER A 290 -9.11 -3.31 -29.38
N LYS A 291 -10.28 -3.97 -29.35
CA LYS A 291 -11.20 -4.15 -30.50
C LYS A 291 -12.53 -3.42 -30.30
N LEU A 292 -12.64 -2.61 -29.25
CA LEU A 292 -13.81 -1.79 -28.94
C LEU A 292 -13.55 -0.33 -29.31
N ASP A 293 -14.59 0.48 -29.23
CA ASP A 293 -14.57 1.90 -29.52
C ASP A 293 -14.28 2.67 -28.22
N THR A 294 -13.00 2.71 -27.86
CA THR A 294 -12.49 3.27 -26.60
C THR A 294 -11.80 4.62 -26.83
N VAL A 295 -11.82 5.48 -25.82
CA VAL A 295 -11.05 6.72 -25.79
C VAL A 295 -9.56 6.41 -25.64
N VAL A 296 -9.23 5.47 -24.75
CA VAL A 296 -7.86 4.97 -24.57
C VAL A 296 -7.57 3.90 -25.63
N ASP A 297 -6.37 3.93 -26.19
CA ASP A 297 -5.90 2.89 -27.10
C ASP A 297 -5.31 1.70 -26.32
N TYR A 298 -6.16 0.73 -25.99
CA TYR A 298 -5.77 -0.50 -25.29
C TYR A 298 -4.92 -1.48 -26.14
N SER A 299 -4.54 -1.11 -27.38
CA SER A 299 -3.61 -1.89 -28.20
C SER A 299 -2.14 -1.49 -27.99
N GLN A 300 -1.88 -0.43 -27.22
CA GLN A 300 -0.53 0.05 -26.95
C GLN A 300 0.29 -0.93 -26.11
N SER A 301 1.62 -0.84 -26.25
CA SER A 301 2.58 -1.68 -25.52
C SER A 301 2.40 -1.60 -24.01
N PHE A 302 1.96 -0.45 -23.48
CA PHE A 302 1.62 -0.30 -22.06
C PHE A 302 0.61 -1.33 -21.55
N PHE A 303 -0.26 -1.89 -22.40
CA PHE A 303 -1.21 -2.94 -21.99
C PHE A 303 -0.77 -4.33 -22.42
N THR A 304 -0.02 -4.43 -23.52
CA THR A 304 0.27 -5.72 -24.17
C THR A 304 1.66 -6.28 -23.87
N ASP A 305 2.63 -5.44 -23.48
CA ASP A 305 4.04 -5.79 -23.31
C ASP A 305 4.50 -5.53 -21.87
N ASN A 306 3.67 -5.97 -20.91
CA ASN A 306 3.97 -5.87 -19.50
C ASN A 306 4.01 -7.27 -18.88
N ASP A 307 4.87 -7.45 -17.89
CA ASP A 307 4.81 -8.62 -17.00
C ASP A 307 3.56 -8.57 -16.11
N ASP A 308 3.34 -9.64 -15.35
CA ASP A 308 2.20 -9.77 -14.44
C ASP A 308 2.20 -8.70 -13.35
N ASP A 309 3.36 -8.18 -12.98
CA ASP A 309 3.55 -7.24 -11.87
C ASP A 309 3.24 -5.79 -12.28
N HIS A 310 3.39 -5.46 -13.57
CA HIS A 310 3.18 -4.12 -14.13
C HIS A 310 1.96 -4.03 -15.05
N ALA A 311 1.22 -5.13 -15.27
CA ALA A 311 0.02 -5.12 -16.10
C ALA A 311 -1.12 -4.27 -15.50
N GLU A 312 -1.98 -3.75 -16.38
CA GLU A 312 -3.29 -3.20 -15.99
C GLU A 312 -4.27 -4.35 -15.75
N TYR A 313 -4.93 -4.33 -14.59
CA TYR A 313 -5.95 -5.29 -14.19
C TYR A 313 -7.30 -4.63 -14.10
N ILE A 314 -8.32 -5.40 -14.44
CA ILE A 314 -9.70 -4.98 -14.58
C ILE A 314 -10.60 -5.88 -13.73
N VAL A 315 -11.53 -5.27 -13.01
CA VAL A 315 -12.65 -5.98 -12.36
C VAL A 315 -13.94 -5.62 -13.11
N PRO A 316 -14.68 -6.62 -13.66
CA PRO A 316 -15.95 -6.39 -14.32
C PRO A 316 -17.00 -5.83 -13.35
N VAL A 317 -17.72 -4.79 -13.76
CA VAL A 317 -18.72 -4.10 -12.94
C VAL A 317 -19.98 -3.79 -13.74
N ARG A 318 -21.14 -4.06 -13.16
CA ARG A 318 -22.41 -3.54 -13.63
C ARG A 318 -22.78 -2.28 -12.85
N TRP A 319 -22.80 -1.15 -13.56
CA TRP A 319 -23.13 0.14 -12.96
C TRP A 319 -24.59 0.24 -12.50
N ILE A 320 -24.79 0.77 -11.29
CA ILE A 320 -26.11 1.16 -10.77
C ILE A 320 -26.34 2.66 -11.06
N LYS A 321 -25.33 3.48 -10.82
CA LYS A 321 -25.33 4.92 -11.12
C LYS A 321 -23.92 5.36 -11.49
N THR A 322 -23.82 6.24 -12.47
CA THR A 322 -22.60 6.96 -12.83
C THR A 322 -22.93 8.43 -13.07
N VAL A 323 -21.92 9.29 -12.92
CA VAL A 323 -21.93 10.71 -13.27
C VAL A 323 -20.65 11.04 -14.05
N SER A 324 -20.64 12.17 -14.77
CA SER A 324 -19.43 12.65 -15.43
C SER A 324 -18.40 13.18 -14.42
N MET A 325 -17.15 13.38 -14.86
CA MET A 325 -16.10 13.99 -14.03
C MET A 325 -16.49 15.38 -13.51
N GLN A 326 -17.26 16.15 -14.29
CA GLN A 326 -17.73 17.49 -13.91
C GLN A 326 -18.86 17.45 -12.88
N GLU A 327 -19.58 16.34 -12.80
CA GLU A 327 -20.68 16.10 -11.87
C GLU A 327 -20.27 15.25 -10.67
N ALA A 328 -18.97 14.97 -10.52
CA ALA A 328 -18.43 14.22 -9.41
C ALA A 328 -18.82 14.87 -8.07
N VAL A 329 -19.20 14.04 -7.11
CA VAL A 329 -19.64 14.52 -5.79
C VAL A 329 -18.47 14.45 -4.82
N SER A 330 -18.10 15.60 -4.25
CA SER A 330 -17.13 15.71 -3.18
C SER A 330 -17.65 16.69 -2.13
N GLU A 331 -17.95 16.20 -0.93
CA GLU A 331 -18.36 17.02 0.20
C GLU A 331 -17.31 16.91 1.33
N SER A 332 -17.20 17.96 2.14
CA SER A 332 -16.31 17.92 3.31
C SER A 332 -16.72 16.77 4.23
N GLY A 333 -15.74 15.98 4.67
CA GLY A 333 -16.00 14.78 5.45
C GLY A 333 -16.24 13.52 4.62
N PHE A 334 -16.11 13.55 3.29
CA PHE A 334 -16.14 12.32 2.48
C PHE A 334 -14.88 11.49 2.64
N PHE A 335 -15.07 10.17 2.70
CA PHE A 335 -13.98 9.21 2.80
C PHE A 335 -13.15 9.17 1.52
N GLY A 336 -11.85 8.98 1.66
CA GLY A 336 -10.91 8.74 0.57
C GLY A 336 -9.78 7.86 1.06
N ASN A 337 -9.22 7.03 0.18
CA ASN A 337 -8.11 6.13 0.47
C ASN A 337 -7.20 6.05 -0.77
N GLN A 338 -5.92 5.75 -0.55
CA GLN A 338 -4.94 5.56 -1.62
C GLN A 338 -4.96 4.14 -2.19
N ASN A 339 -5.39 3.16 -1.41
CA ASN A 339 -5.62 1.82 -1.92
C ASN A 339 -6.66 1.87 -3.04
N THR A 340 -6.37 1.13 -4.12
CA THR A 340 -7.32 0.96 -5.22
C THR A 340 -8.65 0.41 -4.71
N VAL A 341 -8.62 -0.58 -3.81
CA VAL A 341 -9.80 -1.08 -3.11
C VAL A 341 -9.57 -0.96 -1.61
N ALA A 342 -10.56 -0.42 -0.89
CA ALA A 342 -10.56 -0.41 0.57
C ALA A 342 -11.88 -0.93 1.13
N LYS A 343 -11.82 -1.46 2.36
CA LYS A 343 -12.96 -1.98 3.12
C LYS A 343 -13.20 -1.15 4.41
N PRO A 344 -13.65 0.12 4.31
CA PRO A 344 -13.51 1.06 5.40
C PRO A 344 -14.53 0.79 6.52
N LYS A 345 -14.10 0.93 7.79
CA LYS A 345 -14.94 0.75 8.99
C LYS A 345 -15.18 2.05 9.77
N THR A 346 -15.05 3.19 9.09
CA THR A 346 -15.10 4.51 9.71
C THR A 346 -16.50 5.12 9.61
N LYS A 347 -16.89 5.93 10.60
CA LYS A 347 -18.11 6.78 10.50
C LYS A 347 -18.10 7.66 9.26
N LYS A 348 -16.90 8.12 8.87
CA LYS A 348 -16.68 8.90 7.66
C LYS A 348 -17.17 8.14 6.41
N TRP A 349 -16.87 6.84 6.32
CA TRP A 349 -17.33 6.00 5.24
C TRP A 349 -18.84 5.80 5.25
N GLN A 350 -19.41 5.48 6.41
CA GLN A 350 -20.86 5.33 6.56
C GLN A 350 -21.61 6.60 6.12
N HIS A 351 -21.15 7.76 6.60
CA HIS A 351 -21.68 9.06 6.20
C HIS A 351 -21.59 9.29 4.68
N THR A 352 -20.43 8.98 4.09
CA THR A 352 -20.20 9.13 2.64
C THR A 352 -21.20 8.30 1.84
N VAL A 353 -21.32 7.01 2.16
CA VAL A 353 -22.24 6.08 1.49
C VAL A 353 -23.69 6.52 1.64
N GLU A 354 -24.14 6.86 2.84
CA GLU A 354 -25.52 7.32 3.09
C GLU A 354 -25.83 8.59 2.32
N ARG A 355 -24.88 9.54 2.29
CA ARG A 355 -25.03 10.79 1.57
C ARG A 355 -25.12 10.58 0.06
N LEU A 356 -24.24 9.75 -0.51
CA LEU A 356 -24.26 9.42 -1.93
C LEU A 356 -25.53 8.66 -2.33
N LYS A 357 -25.98 7.70 -1.51
CA LYS A 357 -27.27 7.01 -1.70
C LYS A 357 -28.43 7.98 -1.78
N ALA A 358 -28.48 8.97 -0.88
CA ALA A 358 -29.50 10.00 -0.88
C ALA A 358 -29.44 10.90 -2.13
N LEU A 359 -28.24 11.35 -2.52
CA LEU A 359 -28.05 12.21 -3.70
C LEU A 359 -28.36 11.51 -5.02
N TRP A 360 -28.02 10.22 -5.12
CA TRP A 360 -28.16 9.45 -6.36
C TRP A 360 -29.42 8.60 -6.42
N GLY A 361 -30.23 8.57 -5.35
CA GLY A 361 -31.46 7.78 -5.28
C GLY A 361 -31.19 6.26 -5.29
N VAL A 362 -30.06 5.82 -4.74
CA VAL A 362 -29.64 4.41 -4.72
C VAL A 362 -29.94 3.82 -3.34
N LYS A 363 -30.39 2.56 -3.30
CA LYS A 363 -30.71 1.83 -2.05
C LYS A 363 -29.55 0.96 -1.59
#